data_AF-A0A9W7YGH3-F1
#
_entry.id   AF-A0A9W7YGH3-F1
#
_cell.length_a   1.000
_cell.length_b   1.000
_cell.length_c   1.000
_cell.angle_alpha   90.00
_cell.angle_beta   90.00
_cell.angle_gamma   90.00
#
_symmetry.space_group_name_H-M   'P 1'
#
loop_
_entity.id
_entity.type
_entity.pdbx_description
1 polymer ?
#
loop_
_entity_poly.entity_id
_entity_poly.type
_entity_poly.pdbx_seq_one_letter_code
_entity_poly.pdbx_strand_id
1 'polypeptide(L)'
;MDAARLQGLVKPLLHAVLKKVHPDFFTHQPAAKAANQSAVQRLQGLLAPVLAPGSPSRDHGTADRPLEFVVRDGSETLQTVSFAFSSRRARAGHELQAQRARDMLGLCSALGVAPSTTITQEIEEAIGPAARQPADGNAVARLRAARAREALLNYTRSRTAHDTRAAMMDGLRRAAWPPGMNGAKAGQLEPKLDRSKIFFAADVAPQQYMDVVRHIEGQLRDLDYACWCALPVMVVSSWKDALRRGTSRYPGFVVIPRNVEAKAFLRYLRENLDEIRRARQASNARQAANAR
;
A
#
# COMPACT_ATOMS: atom_id res chain seq x y z
N MET A 1 -23.44 2.66 -14.43
CA MET A 1 -23.49 1.28 -13.90
C MET A 1 -23.48 1.34 -12.39
N ASP A 2 -24.36 0.62 -11.71
CA ASP A 2 -24.42 0.65 -10.25
C ASP A 2 -23.28 -0.18 -9.65
N ALA A 3 -22.39 0.48 -8.91
CA ALA A 3 -21.25 -0.17 -8.26
C ALA A 3 -21.71 -1.23 -7.24
N ALA A 4 -22.89 -1.03 -6.61
CA ALA A 4 -23.46 -1.99 -5.68
C ALA A 4 -23.83 -3.31 -6.38
N ARG A 5 -24.36 -3.25 -7.60
CA ARG A 5 -24.70 -4.43 -8.40
C ARG A 5 -23.46 -5.26 -8.72
N LEU A 6 -22.38 -4.63 -9.20
CA LEU A 6 -21.11 -5.35 -9.46
C LEU A 6 -20.53 -5.98 -8.21
N GLN A 7 -20.57 -5.24 -7.09
CA GLN A 7 -20.09 -5.74 -5.82
C GLN A 7 -20.84 -7.02 -5.42
N GLY A 8 -22.15 -7.06 -5.64
CA GLY A 8 -23.00 -8.23 -5.43
C GLY A 8 -22.62 -9.44 -6.29
N LEU A 9 -22.17 -9.20 -7.53
CA LEU A 9 -21.75 -10.26 -8.46
C LEU A 9 -20.32 -10.77 -8.19
N VAL A 10 -19.40 -9.88 -7.82
CA VAL A 10 -17.98 -10.23 -7.61
C VAL A 10 -17.73 -10.92 -6.28
N LYS A 11 -18.49 -10.60 -5.23
CA LYS A 11 -18.34 -11.23 -3.90
C LYS A 11 -18.47 -12.77 -3.93
N PRO A 12 -19.52 -13.36 -4.56
CA PRO A 12 -19.63 -14.81 -4.71
C PRO A 12 -18.45 -15.43 -5.45
N LEU A 13 -17.96 -14.79 -6.52
CA LEU A 13 -16.80 -15.26 -7.28
C LEU A 13 -15.53 -15.27 -6.43
N LEU A 14 -15.27 -14.19 -5.71
CA LEU A 14 -14.14 -14.10 -4.79
C LEU A 14 -14.20 -15.19 -3.72
N HIS A 15 -15.38 -15.42 -3.14
CA HIS A 15 -15.57 -16.48 -2.16
C HIS A 15 -15.29 -17.87 -2.74
N ALA A 16 -15.74 -18.15 -3.96
CA ALA A 16 -15.46 -19.40 -4.65
C ALA A 16 -13.96 -19.60 -4.93
N VAL A 17 -13.26 -18.54 -5.35
CA VAL A 17 -11.79 -18.54 -5.51
C VAL A 17 -11.12 -18.84 -4.17
N LEU A 18 -11.47 -18.12 -3.10
CA LEU A 18 -10.87 -18.29 -1.78
C LEU A 18 -11.06 -19.71 -1.24
N LYS A 19 -12.22 -20.35 -1.47
CA LYS A 19 -12.42 -21.76 -1.10
C LYS A 19 -11.41 -22.72 -1.74
N LYS A 20 -10.81 -22.36 -2.88
CA LYS A 20 -9.80 -23.19 -3.54
C LYS A 20 -8.36 -22.85 -3.12
N VAL A 21 -8.07 -21.57 -2.89
CA VAL A 21 -6.69 -21.07 -2.70
C VAL A 21 -6.41 -20.50 -1.31
N HIS A 22 -7.31 -20.65 -0.34
CA HIS A 22 -7.11 -20.07 0.99
C HIS A 22 -5.81 -20.57 1.62
N PRO A 23 -4.95 -19.70 2.18
CA PRO A 23 -3.68 -20.10 2.78
C PRO A 23 -3.83 -21.13 3.92
N ASP A 24 -4.96 -21.12 4.63
CA ASP A 24 -5.20 -22.06 5.73
C ASP A 24 -5.42 -23.51 5.29
N PHE A 25 -5.69 -23.77 4.00
CA PHE A 25 -5.73 -25.15 3.49
C PHE A 25 -4.34 -25.77 3.28
N PHE A 26 -3.27 -24.98 3.42
CA PHE A 26 -1.88 -25.37 3.16
C PHE A 26 -1.04 -25.42 4.45
N THR A 27 -1.60 -25.95 5.54
CA THR A 27 -0.94 -26.06 6.86
C THR A 27 0.41 -26.79 6.81
N HIS A 28 0.50 -27.86 6.03
CA HIS A 28 1.70 -28.70 5.92
C HIS A 28 2.70 -28.23 4.84
N GLN A 29 2.39 -27.15 4.12
CA GLN A 29 3.17 -26.67 2.97
C GLN A 29 3.42 -25.16 3.13
N PRO A 30 4.39 -24.76 3.98
CA PRO A 30 4.57 -23.36 4.36
C PRO A 30 4.89 -22.45 3.17
N ALA A 31 5.60 -22.96 2.16
CA ALA A 31 5.88 -22.23 0.92
C ALA A 31 4.58 -21.91 0.14
N ALA A 32 3.69 -22.90 -0.02
CA ALA A 32 2.41 -22.72 -0.70
C ALA A 32 1.49 -21.78 0.09
N LYS A 33 1.46 -21.91 1.43
CA LYS A 33 0.72 -21.00 2.32
C LYS A 33 1.18 -19.55 2.15
N ALA A 34 2.49 -19.30 2.15
CA ALA A 34 3.05 -17.97 1.98
C ALA A 34 2.75 -17.38 0.58
N ALA A 35 2.88 -18.19 -0.48
CA ALA A 35 2.55 -17.79 -1.84
C ALA A 35 1.07 -17.38 -1.96
N ASN A 36 0.14 -18.22 -1.48
CA ASN A 36 -1.28 -17.93 -1.51
C ASN A 36 -1.68 -16.75 -0.65
N GLN A 37 -1.06 -16.56 0.53
CA GLN A 37 -1.30 -15.39 1.37
C GLN A 37 -0.95 -14.09 0.63
N SER A 38 0.23 -14.05 -0.01
CA SER A 38 0.66 -12.91 -0.81
C SER A 38 -0.27 -12.66 -2.00
N ALA A 39 -0.65 -13.71 -2.72
CA ALA A 39 -1.55 -13.61 -3.87
C ALA A 39 -2.96 -13.13 -3.48
N VAL A 40 -3.52 -13.61 -2.36
CA VAL A 40 -4.83 -13.16 -1.85
C VAL A 40 -4.80 -11.69 -1.43
N GLN A 41 -3.74 -11.24 -0.74
CA GLN A 41 -3.59 -9.83 -0.38
C GLN A 41 -3.54 -8.94 -1.62
N ARG A 42 -2.79 -9.34 -2.65
CA ARG A 42 -2.72 -8.62 -3.93
C ARG A 42 -4.06 -8.62 -4.66
N LEU A 43 -4.76 -9.77 -4.68
CA LEU A 43 -6.09 -9.88 -5.27
C LEU A 43 -7.09 -8.91 -4.60
N GLN A 44 -7.10 -8.83 -3.28
CA GLN A 44 -7.96 -7.89 -2.55
C GLN A 44 -7.64 -6.43 -2.92
N GLY A 45 -6.37 -6.08 -3.05
CA GLY A 45 -5.94 -4.76 -3.54
C GLY A 45 -6.44 -4.47 -4.95
N LEU A 46 -6.32 -5.43 -5.87
CA LEU A 46 -6.79 -5.30 -7.26
C LEU A 46 -8.31 -5.16 -7.37
N LEU A 47 -9.06 -5.79 -6.46
CA LEU A 47 -10.53 -5.75 -6.42
C LEU A 47 -11.10 -4.63 -5.57
N ALA A 48 -10.28 -3.88 -4.82
CA ALA A 48 -10.73 -2.78 -3.97
C ALA A 48 -11.66 -1.78 -4.69
N PRO A 49 -11.42 -1.39 -5.96
CA PRO A 49 -12.33 -0.49 -6.67
C PRO A 49 -13.76 -1.02 -6.83
N VAL A 50 -13.92 -2.34 -6.89
CA VAL A 50 -15.24 -3.01 -7.01
C VAL A 50 -15.83 -3.30 -5.63
N LEU A 51 -15.00 -3.73 -4.69
CA LEU A 51 -15.45 -4.17 -3.36
C LEU A 51 -15.75 -3.00 -2.41
N ALA A 52 -15.10 -1.86 -2.60
CA ALA A 52 -15.26 -0.66 -1.77
C ALA A 52 -15.23 0.60 -2.66
N PRO A 53 -16.29 0.85 -3.45
CA PRO A 53 -16.38 2.04 -4.28
C PRO A 53 -16.28 3.31 -3.41
N GLY A 54 -15.31 4.18 -3.72
CA GLY A 54 -15.03 5.40 -2.96
C GLY A 54 -13.81 5.33 -2.03
N SER A 55 -13.22 4.14 -1.85
CA SER A 55 -11.91 4.05 -1.19
C SER A 55 -10.85 4.69 -2.10
N PRO A 56 -9.98 5.60 -1.59
CA PRO A 56 -8.92 6.18 -2.38
C PRO A 56 -8.03 5.05 -2.90
N SER A 57 -7.97 4.94 -4.23
CA SER A 57 -7.20 3.88 -4.88
C SER A 57 -5.73 4.04 -4.52
N ARG A 58 -5.24 3.18 -3.61
CA ARG A 58 -3.82 3.11 -3.29
C ARG A 58 -3.13 2.36 -4.43
N ASP A 59 -2.37 3.10 -5.23
CA ASP A 59 -1.43 2.67 -6.28
C ASP A 59 -1.78 1.37 -7.05
N HIS A 60 -2.28 1.56 -8.27
CA HIS A 60 -2.48 0.51 -9.26
C HIS A 60 -1.19 -0.11 -9.85
N GLY A 61 -0.01 0.25 -9.33
CA GLY A 61 1.29 -0.27 -9.79
C GLY A 61 1.48 -1.79 -9.58
N THR A 62 0.53 -2.47 -8.95
CA THR A 62 0.56 -3.92 -8.67
C THR A 62 -0.09 -4.79 -9.76
N ALA A 63 -0.72 -4.18 -10.77
CA ALA A 63 -1.40 -4.92 -11.85
C ALA A 63 -0.42 -5.54 -12.88
N ASP A 64 0.81 -5.03 -13.00
CA ASP A 64 1.77 -5.48 -14.02
C ASP A 64 2.38 -6.86 -13.72
N ARG A 65 2.24 -7.36 -12.49
CA ARG A 65 2.79 -8.66 -12.10
C ARG A 65 1.66 -9.69 -12.02
N PRO A 66 1.80 -10.90 -12.61
CA PRO A 66 0.78 -11.92 -12.49
C PRO A 66 0.56 -12.32 -11.02
N LEU A 67 -0.65 -12.79 -10.71
CA LEU A 67 -0.96 -13.50 -9.46
C LEU A 67 -0.59 -14.96 -9.65
N GLU A 68 0.09 -15.53 -8.65
CA GLU A 68 0.48 -16.93 -8.63
C GLU A 68 -0.20 -17.59 -7.45
N PHE A 69 -1.08 -18.55 -7.75
CA PHE A 69 -1.77 -19.36 -6.74
C PHE A 69 -1.27 -20.78 -6.80
N VAL A 70 -1.05 -21.39 -5.63
CA VAL A 70 -0.82 -22.82 -5.51
C VAL A 70 -2.16 -23.48 -5.22
N VAL A 71 -2.55 -24.45 -6.05
CA VAL A 71 -3.78 -25.24 -5.92
C VAL A 71 -3.43 -26.70 -5.72
N ARG A 72 -4.23 -27.40 -4.91
CA ARG A 72 -4.22 -28.87 -4.87
C ARG A 72 -5.12 -29.37 -5.98
N ASP A 73 -4.55 -30.17 -6.88
CA ASP A 73 -5.37 -31.02 -7.73
C ASP A 73 -5.80 -32.25 -6.92
N GLY A 74 -6.89 -32.92 -7.32
CA GLY A 74 -7.46 -34.07 -6.59
C GLY A 74 -6.47 -35.24 -6.36
N SER A 75 -5.29 -35.17 -6.95
CA SER A 75 -4.17 -36.11 -6.88
C SER A 75 -3.12 -35.78 -5.81
N GLU A 76 -3.40 -34.88 -4.86
CA GLU A 76 -2.46 -34.32 -3.87
C GLU A 76 -1.27 -33.54 -4.45
N THR A 77 -1.08 -33.56 -5.77
CA THR A 77 -0.06 -32.76 -6.44
C THR A 77 -0.39 -31.27 -6.36
N LEU A 78 0.65 -30.49 -6.08
CA LEU A 78 0.56 -29.03 -6.07
C LEU A 78 0.83 -28.50 -7.46
N GLN A 79 -0.11 -27.71 -7.98
CA GLN A 79 0.04 -27.00 -9.23
C GLN A 79 0.04 -25.49 -8.97
N THR A 80 0.95 -24.77 -9.64
CA THR A 80 0.95 -23.31 -9.64
C THR A 80 0.16 -22.80 -10.83
N VAL A 81 -0.86 -21.98 -10.57
CA VAL A 81 -1.68 -21.30 -11.57
C VAL A 81 -1.29 -19.83 -11.57
N SER A 82 -0.91 -19.31 -12.75
CA SER A 82 -0.55 -17.92 -12.95
C SER A 82 -1.64 -17.18 -13.73
N PHE A 83 -2.06 -16.02 -13.24
CA PHE A 83 -3.10 -15.20 -13.89
C PHE A 83 -2.74 -13.71 -13.84
N ALA A 84 -2.76 -13.05 -15.00
CA ALA A 84 -2.49 -11.62 -15.11
C ALA A 84 -3.80 -10.82 -15.20
N PHE A 85 -3.95 -9.85 -14.30
CA PHE A 85 -5.04 -8.87 -14.39
C PHE A 85 -4.74 -7.86 -15.49
N SER A 86 -5.77 -7.44 -16.22
CA SER A 86 -5.59 -6.49 -17.32
C SER A 86 -5.09 -5.14 -16.78
N SER A 87 -3.98 -4.66 -17.31
CA SER A 87 -3.37 -3.36 -16.97
C SER A 87 -3.84 -2.20 -17.85
N ARG A 88 -4.92 -2.41 -18.64
CA ARG A 88 -5.49 -1.35 -19.48
C ARG A 88 -5.82 -0.13 -18.62
N ARG A 89 -5.30 1.03 -19.03
CA ARG A 89 -5.64 2.32 -18.41
C ARG A 89 -7.12 2.61 -18.65
N ALA A 90 -7.94 2.27 -17.65
CA ALA A 90 -9.33 2.71 -17.59
C ALA A 90 -9.38 4.23 -17.52
N ARG A 91 -10.23 4.85 -18.33
CA ARG A 91 -10.40 6.32 -18.35
C ARG A 91 -11.34 6.77 -17.24
N ALA A 92 -12.21 5.88 -16.78
CA ALA A 92 -13.17 6.14 -15.72
C ALA A 92 -13.20 4.98 -14.70
N GLY A 93 -13.57 5.30 -13.45
CA GLY A 93 -13.64 4.31 -12.37
C GLY A 93 -14.60 3.15 -12.65
N HIS A 94 -15.72 3.40 -13.35
CA HIS A 94 -16.68 2.35 -13.71
C HIS A 94 -16.12 1.37 -14.75
N GLU A 95 -15.31 1.84 -15.72
CA GLU A 95 -14.62 0.98 -16.68
C GLU A 95 -13.64 0.06 -15.97
N LEU A 96 -12.92 0.59 -14.97
CA LEU A 96 -12.01 -0.21 -14.15
C LEU A 96 -12.77 -1.29 -13.37
N GLN A 97 -13.89 -0.93 -12.75
CA GLN A 97 -14.72 -1.89 -12.00
C GLN A 97 -15.24 -3.02 -12.90
N ALA A 98 -15.75 -2.67 -14.08
CA ALA A 98 -16.22 -3.61 -15.09
C ALA A 98 -15.08 -4.54 -15.56
N GLN A 99 -13.89 -3.98 -15.83
CA GLN A 99 -12.72 -4.77 -16.20
C GLN A 99 -12.28 -5.72 -15.08
N ARG A 100 -12.31 -5.28 -13.81
CA ARG A 100 -11.96 -6.13 -12.67
C ARG A 100 -12.96 -7.26 -12.45
N ALA A 101 -14.25 -7.03 -12.71
CA ALA A 101 -15.25 -8.09 -12.71
C ALA A 101 -14.98 -9.13 -13.79
N ARG A 102 -14.59 -8.70 -15.01
CA ARG A 102 -14.19 -9.63 -16.09
C ARG A 102 -12.92 -10.41 -15.75
N ASP A 103 -11.90 -9.72 -15.24
CA ASP A 103 -10.65 -10.36 -14.83
C ASP A 103 -10.93 -11.45 -13.76
N MET A 104 -11.92 -11.25 -12.88
CA MET A 104 -12.33 -12.27 -11.90
C MET A 104 -12.96 -13.51 -12.53
N LEU A 105 -13.75 -13.37 -13.60
CA LEU A 105 -14.26 -14.52 -14.35
C LEU A 105 -13.11 -15.30 -14.98
N GLY A 106 -12.13 -14.58 -15.56
CA GLY A 106 -10.91 -15.20 -16.10
C GLY A 106 -10.11 -15.96 -15.03
N LEU A 107 -9.97 -15.37 -13.83
CA LEU A 107 -9.29 -16.03 -12.71
C LEU A 107 -10.04 -17.29 -12.25
N CYS A 108 -11.38 -17.25 -12.17
CA CYS A 108 -12.19 -18.43 -11.83
C CYS A 108 -11.93 -19.55 -12.83
N SER A 109 -11.96 -19.24 -14.14
CA SER A 109 -11.66 -20.21 -15.19
C SER A 109 -10.25 -20.79 -15.08
N ALA A 110 -9.23 -19.96 -14.83
CA ALA A 110 -7.84 -20.40 -14.68
C ALA A 110 -7.65 -21.33 -13.48
N LEU A 111 -8.43 -21.12 -12.41
CA LEU A 111 -8.45 -21.96 -11.22
C LEU A 111 -9.38 -23.18 -11.35
N GLY A 112 -10.06 -23.39 -12.48
CA GLY A 112 -11.05 -24.46 -12.63
C GLY A 112 -12.26 -24.32 -11.69
N VAL A 113 -12.58 -23.09 -11.28
CA VAL A 113 -13.79 -22.76 -10.51
C VAL A 113 -14.86 -22.37 -11.53
N ALA A 114 -15.93 -23.17 -11.62
CA ALA A 114 -17.04 -22.87 -12.53
C ALA A 114 -17.95 -21.78 -11.92
N PRO A 115 -17.95 -20.53 -12.45
CA PRO A 115 -18.90 -19.53 -12.00
C PRO A 115 -20.33 -19.91 -12.43
N SER A 116 -21.33 -19.43 -11.70
CA SER A 116 -22.72 -19.54 -12.15
C SER A 116 -22.88 -18.87 -13.52
N THR A 117 -23.63 -19.52 -14.41
CA THR A 117 -23.95 -19.01 -15.75
C THR A 117 -24.66 -17.65 -15.67
N THR A 118 -25.56 -17.49 -14.69
CA THR A 118 -26.26 -16.23 -14.42
C THR A 118 -25.29 -15.10 -14.08
N ILE A 119 -24.34 -15.34 -13.16
CA ILE A 119 -23.34 -14.32 -12.77
C ILE A 119 -22.47 -13.93 -13.98
N THR A 120 -22.06 -14.92 -14.79
CA THR A 120 -21.27 -14.69 -15.99
C THR A 120 -22.03 -13.82 -16.99
N GLN A 121 -23.30 -14.14 -17.25
CA GLN A 121 -24.15 -13.37 -18.16
C GLN A 121 -24.39 -11.95 -17.63
N GLU A 122 -24.68 -11.77 -16.35
CA GLU A 122 -24.90 -10.44 -15.77
C GLU A 122 -23.66 -9.56 -15.79
N ILE A 123 -22.47 -10.12 -15.54
CA ILE A 123 -21.21 -9.39 -15.66
C ILE A 123 -20.95 -9.01 -17.12
N GLU A 124 -21.11 -9.93 -18.07
CA GLU A 124 -20.93 -9.63 -19.50
C GLU A 124 -21.97 -8.65 -20.05
N GLU A 125 -23.22 -8.71 -19.61
CA GLU A 125 -24.26 -7.73 -19.94
C GLU A 125 -23.91 -6.34 -19.38
N ALA A 126 -23.44 -6.28 -18.13
CA ALA A 126 -23.02 -5.05 -17.50
C ALA A 126 -21.79 -4.42 -18.19
N ILE A 127 -20.90 -5.25 -18.76
CA ILE A 127 -19.75 -4.80 -19.56
C ILE A 127 -20.11 -4.59 -21.05
N GLY A 128 -21.28 -5.06 -21.47
CA GLY A 128 -21.77 -5.02 -22.85
C GLY A 128 -21.83 -3.61 -23.45
N PRO A 129 -22.19 -3.46 -24.74
CA PRO A 129 -21.90 -2.31 -25.60
C PRO A 129 -22.56 -0.96 -25.22
N ALA A 130 -22.95 -0.74 -23.96
CA ALA A 130 -23.30 0.56 -23.39
C ALA A 130 -22.19 1.63 -23.50
N ALA A 131 -20.98 1.28 -23.96
CA ALA A 131 -19.95 2.23 -24.39
C ALA A 131 -20.11 2.74 -25.85
N ARG A 132 -21.15 2.30 -26.57
CA ARG A 132 -21.63 2.88 -27.84
C ARG A 132 -23.01 3.51 -27.64
N GLN A 133 -23.17 4.39 -26.65
CA GLN A 133 -24.05 5.52 -26.92
C GLN A 133 -23.35 6.32 -28.04
N PRO A 134 -23.98 6.60 -29.19
CA PRO A 134 -23.43 7.56 -30.12
C PRO A 134 -23.31 8.86 -29.33
N ALA A 135 -22.08 9.23 -28.98
CA ALA A 135 -21.82 10.54 -28.43
C ALA A 135 -22.37 11.52 -29.47
N ASP A 136 -23.41 12.26 -29.08
CA ASP A 136 -23.87 13.45 -29.80
C ASP A 136 -22.61 14.13 -30.36
N GLY A 137 -22.48 14.20 -31.69
CA GLY A 137 -21.25 14.67 -32.34
C GLY A 137 -20.79 16.04 -31.84
N ASN A 138 -21.72 16.79 -31.23
CA ASN A 138 -21.50 18.05 -30.54
C ASN A 138 -20.70 17.94 -29.21
N ALA A 139 -20.86 16.86 -28.43
CA ALA A 139 -20.17 16.69 -27.16
C ALA A 139 -18.67 16.39 -27.34
N VAL A 140 -18.32 15.58 -28.36
CA VAL A 140 -16.92 15.28 -28.69
C VAL A 140 -16.19 16.51 -29.23
N ALA A 141 -16.86 17.33 -30.06
CA ALA A 141 -16.31 18.59 -30.55
C ALA A 141 -16.04 19.58 -29.39
N ARG A 142 -16.99 19.71 -28.45
CA ARG A 142 -16.83 20.56 -27.25
C ARG A 142 -15.72 20.05 -26.34
N LEU A 143 -15.59 18.74 -26.16
CA LEU A 143 -14.52 18.14 -25.34
C LEU A 143 -13.14 18.31 -25.99
N ARG A 144 -13.03 18.19 -27.32
CA ARG A 144 -11.79 18.46 -28.06
C ARG A 144 -11.39 19.94 -27.96
N ALA A 145 -12.36 20.85 -28.10
CA ALA A 145 -12.13 22.28 -27.92
C ALA A 145 -11.70 22.64 -26.49
N ALA A 146 -12.27 22.00 -25.47
CA ALA A 146 -11.87 22.19 -24.07
C ALA A 146 -10.45 21.66 -23.81
N ARG A 147 -10.12 20.46 -24.32
CA ARG A 147 -8.76 19.88 -24.18
C ARG A 147 -7.69 20.66 -24.93
N ALA A 148 -8.01 21.25 -26.08
CA ALA A 148 -7.07 22.12 -26.79
C ALA A 148 -6.71 23.36 -25.97
N ARG A 149 -7.68 23.93 -25.23
CA ARG A 149 -7.43 25.08 -24.31
C ARG A 149 -6.60 24.66 -23.09
N GLU A 150 -6.88 23.49 -22.53
CA GLU A 150 -6.16 22.96 -21.37
C GLU A 150 -4.70 22.58 -21.70
N ALA A 151 -4.46 22.01 -22.89
CA ALA A 151 -3.12 21.74 -23.39
C ALA A 151 -2.28 23.02 -23.52
N LEU A 152 -2.88 24.11 -24.01
CA LEU A 152 -2.25 25.43 -24.10
C LEU A 152 -1.82 26.00 -22.73
N LEU A 153 -2.63 25.77 -21.69
CA LEU A 153 -2.31 26.16 -20.32
C LEU A 153 -1.22 25.27 -19.68
N ASN A 154 -1.14 24.00 -20.06
CA ASN A 154 -0.10 23.10 -19.58
C ASN A 154 1.26 23.36 -20.25
N TYR A 155 1.28 23.72 -21.53
CA TYR A 155 2.52 24.10 -22.23
C TYR A 155 3.16 25.37 -21.64
N THR A 156 2.36 26.32 -21.14
CA THR A 156 2.87 27.52 -20.46
C THR A 156 3.36 27.26 -19.03
N ARG A 157 2.85 26.23 -18.35
CA ARG A 157 3.32 25.80 -17.02
C ARG A 157 4.59 24.95 -17.02
N SER A 158 4.99 24.38 -18.15
CA SER A 158 6.06 23.36 -18.19
C SER A 158 7.50 23.90 -18.05
N ARG A 159 7.71 25.17 -17.69
CA ARG A 159 9.05 25.74 -17.46
C ARG A 159 9.57 25.56 -16.03
N THR A 160 8.78 25.00 -15.11
CA THR A 160 9.18 24.78 -13.69
C THR A 160 9.19 23.31 -13.25
N ALA A 161 9.06 22.34 -14.16
CA ALA A 161 8.85 20.93 -13.81
C ALA A 161 10.15 20.09 -13.72
N HIS A 162 11.15 20.55 -12.96
CA HIS A 162 12.37 19.74 -12.70
C HIS A 162 12.27 18.80 -11.48
N ASP A 163 11.13 18.75 -10.77
CA ASP A 163 11.00 18.09 -9.45
C ASP A 163 10.26 16.73 -9.43
N THR A 164 9.70 16.27 -10.54
CA THR A 164 8.81 15.09 -10.56
C THR A 164 9.53 13.76 -10.35
N ARG A 165 10.80 13.66 -10.77
CA ARG A 165 11.60 12.44 -10.62
C ARG A 165 12.00 12.20 -9.15
N ALA A 166 12.24 13.26 -8.39
CA ALA A 166 12.55 13.16 -6.96
C ALA A 166 11.35 12.66 -6.16
N ALA A 167 10.16 13.21 -6.42
CA ALA A 167 8.92 12.80 -5.76
C ALA A 167 8.53 11.32 -6.04
N MET A 168 8.78 10.83 -7.25
CA MET A 168 8.49 9.44 -7.64
C MET A 168 9.41 8.43 -6.95
N MET A 169 10.71 8.74 -6.83
CA MET A 169 11.67 7.88 -6.14
C MET A 169 11.40 7.82 -4.63
N ASP A 170 10.84 8.90 -4.07
CA ASP A 170 10.47 9.00 -2.66
C ASP A 170 9.24 8.16 -2.31
N GLY A 171 8.31 7.95 -3.26
CA GLY A 171 7.15 7.06 -3.12
C GLY A 171 7.54 5.57 -3.11
N LEU A 172 8.47 5.17 -3.99
CA LEU A 172 8.92 3.78 -4.10
C LEU A 172 9.69 3.30 -2.86
N ARG A 173 10.45 4.19 -2.20
CA ARG A 173 11.18 3.86 -0.96
C ARG A 173 10.28 3.67 0.27
N ARG A 174 9.06 4.22 0.25
CA ARG A 174 8.07 4.08 1.35
C ARG A 174 7.36 2.71 1.33
N ALA A 175 7.32 2.02 0.19
CA ALA A 175 6.54 0.79 -0.01
C ALA A 175 7.28 -0.52 0.34
N ALA A 176 8.59 -0.48 0.61
CA ALA A 176 9.43 -1.68 0.69
C ALA A 176 9.55 -2.35 2.08
N TRP A 177 8.68 -2.04 3.05
CA TRP A 177 8.76 -2.59 4.42
C TRP A 177 7.42 -3.18 4.89
N PRO A 178 7.43 -4.29 5.66
CA PRO A 178 6.26 -5.16 5.78
C PRO A 178 5.17 -4.54 6.67
N PRO A 179 3.88 -4.77 6.37
CA PRO A 179 2.76 -4.40 7.23
C PRO A 179 2.62 -5.46 8.33
N GLY A 180 3.54 -5.43 9.30
CA GLY A 180 3.40 -6.18 10.54
C GLY A 180 3.19 -5.19 11.67
N MET A 181 2.04 -5.28 12.35
CA MET A 181 1.63 -4.47 13.51
C MET A 181 1.02 -3.11 13.14
N ASN A 182 -0.27 -3.12 12.83
CA ASN A 182 -1.25 -2.15 13.35
C ASN A 182 -2.65 -2.69 13.04
N GLY A 183 -3.11 -3.65 13.85
CA GLY A 183 -4.51 -4.07 13.92
C GLY A 183 -5.38 -3.00 14.58
N ALA A 184 -5.28 -1.75 14.12
CA ALA A 184 -6.12 -0.67 14.59
C ALA A 184 -7.46 -0.76 13.85
N LYS A 185 -8.51 -1.16 14.58
CA LYS A 185 -9.90 -1.02 14.15
C LYS A 185 -10.12 0.42 13.67
N ALA A 186 -10.83 0.58 12.55
CA ALA A 186 -11.01 1.83 11.82
C ALA A 186 -11.86 2.91 12.54
N GLY A 187 -11.86 2.93 13.87
CA GLY A 187 -12.48 3.95 14.68
C GLY A 187 -11.59 4.23 15.90
N GLN A 188 -10.94 5.39 15.88
CA GLN A 188 -10.61 6.13 17.09
C GLN A 188 -9.53 5.56 18.03
N LEU A 189 -8.36 5.22 17.49
CA LEU A 189 -7.15 5.17 18.32
C LEU A 189 -6.15 6.16 17.74
N GLU A 190 -5.91 7.23 18.47
CA GLU A 190 -4.75 8.09 18.20
C GLU A 190 -3.51 7.20 18.12
N PRO A 191 -2.63 7.42 17.12
CA PRO A 191 -1.38 6.68 17.06
C PRO A 191 -0.68 6.82 18.42
N LYS A 192 -0.28 5.71 19.02
CA LYS A 192 0.47 5.69 20.28
C LYS A 192 1.88 5.20 20.00
N LEU A 193 2.86 5.81 20.66
CA LEU A 193 4.23 5.34 20.58
C LEU A 193 4.34 3.99 21.29
N ASP A 194 5.09 3.08 20.68
CA ASP A 194 5.49 1.84 21.34
C ASP A 194 6.54 2.16 22.41
N ARG A 195 6.09 2.29 23.67
CA ARG A 195 6.92 2.67 24.82
C ARG A 195 8.08 1.70 25.09
N SER A 196 7.97 0.45 24.64
CA SER A 196 9.05 -0.54 24.76
C SER A 196 10.25 -0.22 23.86
N LYS A 197 10.06 0.66 22.87
CA LYS A 197 11.06 1.05 21.89
C LYS A 197 11.55 2.50 22.07
N ILE A 198 11.19 3.14 23.18
CA ILE A 198 11.64 4.50 23.50
C ILE A 198 12.80 4.42 24.48
N PHE A 199 13.92 5.01 24.07
CA PHE A 199 15.16 5.09 24.84
C PHE A 199 15.49 6.56 25.09
N PHE A 200 16.22 6.81 26.17
CA PHE A 200 16.62 8.16 26.57
C PHE A 200 18.14 8.20 26.64
N ALA A 201 18.71 9.28 26.11
CA ALA A 201 20.12 9.56 26.30
C ALA A 201 20.40 9.87 27.78
N ALA A 202 21.61 9.54 28.24
CA ALA A 202 21.98 9.60 29.65
C ALA A 202 21.89 11.01 30.27
N ASP A 203 21.94 12.05 29.43
CA ASP A 203 21.85 13.45 29.79
C ASP A 203 20.40 13.96 29.97
N VAL A 204 19.39 13.15 29.61
CA VAL A 204 17.98 13.51 29.77
C VAL A 204 17.48 13.04 31.14
N ALA A 205 16.97 13.96 31.95
CA ALA A 205 16.47 13.67 33.29
C ALA A 205 15.24 12.73 33.23
N PRO A 206 15.18 11.65 34.04
CA PRO A 206 14.06 10.69 34.01
C PRO A 206 12.69 11.30 34.27
N GLN A 207 12.63 12.38 35.06
CA GLN A 207 11.40 13.09 35.38
C GLN A 207 10.73 13.71 34.15
N GLN A 208 11.51 14.02 33.10
CA GLN A 208 11.01 14.61 31.85
C GLN A 208 10.44 13.56 30.87
N TYR A 209 10.56 12.27 31.20
CA TYR A 209 10.14 11.16 30.34
C TYR A 209 8.68 11.29 29.90
N MET A 210 7.78 11.45 30.88
CA MET A 210 6.34 11.41 30.62
C MET A 210 5.89 12.62 29.79
N ASP A 211 6.46 13.79 30.06
CA ASP A 211 6.10 15.03 29.39
C ASP A 211 6.55 15.01 27.93
N VAL A 212 7.78 14.55 27.67
CA VAL A 212 8.30 14.41 26.30
C VAL A 212 7.50 13.38 25.51
N VAL A 213 7.20 12.21 26.09
CA VAL A 213 6.40 11.19 25.40
C VAL A 213 5.00 11.70 25.08
N ARG A 214 4.31 12.35 26.03
CA ARG A 214 2.98 12.94 25.77
C ARG A 214 3.03 14.01 24.70
N HIS A 215 4.07 14.85 24.73
CA HIS A 215 4.26 15.90 23.73
C HIS A 215 4.43 15.32 22.32
N ILE A 216 5.27 14.29 22.16
CA ILE A 216 5.46 13.61 20.88
C ILE A 216 4.19 12.87 20.45
N GLU A 217 3.53 12.15 21.37
CA GLU A 217 2.26 11.43 21.11
C GLU A 217 1.19 12.38 20.54
N GLY A 218 1.07 13.58 21.10
CA GLY A 218 0.15 14.61 20.62
C GLY A 218 0.45 15.13 19.20
N GLN A 219 1.66 14.91 18.68
CA GLN A 219 2.09 15.37 17.36
C GLN A 219 2.25 14.23 16.34
N LEU A 220 2.07 12.96 16.72
CA LEU A 220 2.41 11.81 15.85
C LEU A 220 1.75 11.81 14.48
N ARG A 221 0.55 12.39 14.37
CA ARG A 221 -0.15 12.55 13.08
C ARG A 221 0.63 13.46 12.13
N ASP A 222 1.17 14.56 12.65
CA ASP A 222 1.93 15.54 11.88
C ASP A 222 3.36 15.07 11.61
N LEU A 223 3.87 14.13 12.40
CA LEU A 223 5.22 13.57 12.27
C LEU A 223 5.32 12.37 11.32
N ASP A 224 4.27 12.05 10.55
CA ASP A 224 4.22 10.87 9.67
C ASP A 224 4.63 9.57 10.38
N TYR A 225 4.12 9.33 11.60
CA TYR A 225 4.54 8.21 12.45
C TYR A 225 4.56 6.85 11.73
N ALA A 226 3.61 6.64 10.81
CA ALA A 226 3.52 5.42 10.00
C ALA A 226 4.82 5.08 9.22
N CYS A 227 5.64 6.08 8.86
CA CYS A 227 6.87 5.85 8.09
C CYS A 227 8.04 5.33 8.94
N TRP A 228 7.98 5.48 10.26
CA TRP A 228 9.10 5.17 11.16
C TRP A 228 8.68 4.44 12.45
N CYS A 229 7.40 4.06 12.60
CA CYS A 229 6.88 3.37 13.79
C CYS A 229 7.58 2.05 14.14
N ALA A 230 8.25 1.41 13.17
CA ALA A 230 9.00 0.17 13.38
C ALA A 230 10.41 0.40 13.97
N LEU A 231 10.91 1.64 13.94
CA LEU A 231 12.26 1.98 14.40
C LEU A 231 12.25 2.35 15.89
N PRO A 232 13.33 2.02 16.62
CA PRO A 232 13.47 2.48 17.99
C PRO A 232 13.71 4.00 18.01
N VAL A 233 13.19 4.65 19.04
CA VAL A 233 13.27 6.10 19.22
C VAL A 233 14.27 6.41 20.32
N MET A 234 15.17 7.35 20.07
CA MET A 234 16.12 7.87 21.05
C MET A 234 15.79 9.33 21.36
N VAL A 235 15.41 9.62 22.60
CA VAL A 235 15.16 10.97 23.08
C VAL A 235 16.46 11.61 23.57
N VAL A 236 16.77 12.80 23.07
CA VAL A 236 18.00 13.55 23.39
C VAL A 236 17.68 14.94 23.93
N SER A 237 18.65 15.59 24.60
CA SER A 237 18.49 16.96 25.07
C SER A 237 18.45 17.97 23.91
N SER A 238 19.34 17.82 22.92
CA SER A 238 19.40 18.72 21.76
C SER A 238 19.91 18.02 20.49
N TRP A 239 19.69 18.65 19.33
CA TRP A 239 20.26 18.18 18.06
C TRP A 239 21.79 18.13 18.05
N LYS A 240 22.46 19.00 18.83
CA LYS A 240 23.93 19.02 18.93
C LYS A 240 24.47 17.76 19.60
N ASP A 241 23.70 17.17 20.50
CA ASP A 241 24.08 15.94 21.21
C ASP A 241 23.86 14.69 20.35
N ALA A 242 22.87 14.76 19.45
CA ALA A 242 22.52 13.73 18.51
C ALA A 242 23.45 13.64 17.30
N LEU A 243 23.91 14.78 16.79
CA LEU A 243 24.64 14.87 15.53
C LEU A 243 26.06 15.37 15.78
N ARG A 244 27.06 14.52 15.55
CA ARG A 244 28.49 14.90 15.60
C ARG A 244 29.05 14.96 14.19
N ARG A 245 29.46 16.14 13.73
CA ARG A 245 30.07 16.33 12.40
C ARG A 245 29.20 15.75 11.25
N GLY A 246 27.88 15.86 11.38
CA GLY A 246 26.92 15.35 10.40
C GLY A 246 26.58 13.86 10.52
N THR A 247 27.20 13.10 11.42
CA THR A 247 26.82 11.70 11.67
C THR A 247 25.99 11.56 12.94
N SER A 248 24.99 10.67 12.90
CA SER A 248 24.17 10.34 14.07
C SER A 248 24.99 9.57 15.09
N ARG A 249 25.00 10.05 16.33
CA ARG A 249 25.60 9.37 17.49
C ARG A 249 24.86 8.06 17.82
N TYR A 250 23.61 7.94 17.39
CA TYR A 250 22.73 6.81 17.69
C TYR A 250 22.32 6.11 16.38
N PRO A 251 23.23 5.34 15.76
CA PRO A 251 22.94 4.67 14.50
C PRO A 251 21.80 3.65 14.68
N GLY A 252 20.83 3.68 13.77
CA GLY A 252 19.66 2.78 13.83
C GLY A 252 18.52 3.25 14.72
N PHE A 253 18.61 4.44 15.32
CA PHE A 253 17.54 5.08 16.08
C PHE A 253 16.99 6.30 15.35
N VAL A 254 15.69 6.55 15.52
CA VAL A 254 15.07 7.83 15.22
C VAL A 254 15.35 8.77 16.38
N VAL A 255 16.11 9.83 16.16
CA VAL A 255 16.49 10.75 17.23
C VAL A 255 15.51 11.91 17.34
N ILE A 256 14.98 12.14 18.53
CA ILE A 256 14.00 13.20 18.82
C ILE A 256 14.51 14.06 19.98
N PRO A 257 14.78 15.37 19.77
CA PRO A 257 15.07 16.28 20.86
C PRO A 257 13.85 16.48 21.75
N ARG A 258 14.06 16.75 23.03
CA ARG A 258 12.96 17.04 23.98
C ARG A 258 12.01 18.16 23.51
N ASN A 259 12.56 19.21 22.89
CA ASN A 259 11.84 20.40 22.43
C ASN A 259 11.80 20.41 20.90
N VAL A 260 11.28 19.34 20.31
CA VAL A 260 11.29 19.17 18.87
C VAL A 260 10.23 20.04 18.19
N GLU A 261 10.64 20.82 17.20
CA GLU A 261 9.70 21.44 16.26
C GLU A 261 9.38 20.43 15.16
N ALA A 262 8.09 20.17 14.92
CA ALA A 262 7.64 19.18 13.94
C ALA A 262 8.29 19.36 12.56
N LYS A 263 8.43 20.61 12.10
CA LYS A 263 9.05 20.93 10.81
C LYS A 263 10.54 20.54 10.77
N ALA A 264 11.28 20.81 11.84
CA ALA A 264 12.70 20.44 11.94
C ALA A 264 12.87 18.91 11.99
N PHE A 265 11.97 18.21 12.68
CA PHE A 265 11.98 16.75 12.73
C PHE A 265 11.67 16.09 11.38
N LEU A 266 10.65 16.57 10.67
CA LEU A 266 10.31 16.05 9.35
C LEU A 266 11.44 16.27 8.33
N ARG A 267 12.19 17.38 8.46
CA ARG A 267 13.40 17.60 7.66
C ARG A 267 14.48 16.59 8.00
N TYR A 268 14.75 16.39 9.29
CA TYR A 268 15.70 15.37 9.76
C TYR A 268 15.34 13.97 9.26
N LEU A 269 14.07 13.56 9.36
CA LEU A 269 13.62 12.25 8.85
C LEU A 269 13.84 12.13 7.35
N ARG A 270 13.48 13.15 6.56
CA ARG A 270 13.70 13.13 5.10
C ARG A 270 15.17 12.95 4.73
N GLU A 271 16.07 13.59 5.46
CA GLU A 271 17.50 13.52 5.19
C GLU A 271 18.14 12.20 5.67
N ASN A 272 17.64 11.59 6.75
CA ASN A 272 18.37 10.55 7.48
C ASN A 272 17.66 9.18 7.56
N LEU A 273 16.37 9.07 7.21
CA LEU A 273 15.57 7.86 7.47
C LEU A 273 16.14 6.59 6.80
N ASP A 274 16.61 6.70 5.55
CA ASP A 274 17.21 5.56 4.83
C ASP A 274 18.53 5.09 5.47
N GLU A 275 19.33 6.02 6.00
CA GLU A 275 20.55 5.69 6.72
C GLU A 275 20.24 5.01 8.05
N ILE A 276 19.27 5.54 8.81
CA ILE A 276 18.80 4.95 10.07
C ILE A 276 18.34 3.51 9.82
N ARG A 277 17.54 3.27 8.78
CA ARG A 277 17.05 1.93 8.42
C ARG A 277 18.19 0.95 8.12
N ARG A 278 19.16 1.36 7.30
CA ARG A 278 20.33 0.53 6.96
C ARG A 278 21.16 0.21 8.21
N ALA A 279 21.40 1.21 9.06
CA ALA A 279 22.12 1.01 10.31
C ALA A 279 21.39 0.03 11.24
N ARG A 280 20.05 0.11 11.32
CA ARG A 280 19.24 -0.82 12.11
C ARG A 280 19.29 -2.24 11.58
N GLN A 281 19.17 -2.43 10.26
CA GLN A 281 19.30 -3.75 9.63
C GLN A 281 20.66 -4.38 9.92
N ALA A 282 21.75 -3.60 9.77
CA ALA A 282 23.10 -4.07 10.06
C ALA A 282 23.26 -4.47 11.54
N SER A 283 22.71 -3.68 12.47
CA SER A 283 22.71 -4.02 13.89
C SER A 283 21.94 -5.31 14.19
N ASN A 284 20.75 -5.48 13.62
CA ASN A 284 19.94 -6.69 13.80
C ASN A 284 20.65 -7.93 13.24
N ALA A 285 21.29 -7.81 12.07
CA ALA A 285 22.05 -8.90 11.46
C ALA A 285 23.24 -9.33 12.34
N ARG A 286 23.97 -8.38 12.94
CA ARG A 286 25.06 -8.67 13.88
C ARG A 286 24.56 -9.37 15.15
N GLN A 287 23.44 -8.90 15.71
CA GLN A 287 22.83 -9.54 16.88
C GLN A 287 22.38 -10.98 16.57
N ALA A 288 21.77 -11.21 15.41
CA ALA A 288 21.37 -12.54 14.98
C ALA A 288 22.57 -13.47 14.73
N ALA A 289 23.70 -12.94 14.26
CA ALA A 289 24.94 -13.71 14.10
C ALA A 289 25.57 -14.10 15.44
N ASN A 290 25.57 -13.20 16.43
CA ASN A 290 26.14 -13.47 17.76
C ASN A 290 25.27 -14.40 18.63
N ALA A 291 24.00 -14.61 18.26
CA ALA A 291 23.09 -15.50 18.98
C ALA A 291 23.14 -16.96 18.49
N ARG A 292 23.95 -17.25 17.46
CA ARG A 292 24.21 -18.59 16.92
C ARG A 292 25.54 -19.10 17.44
#